data_AF-A0A9W7W9P3-F1
#
_entry.id   AF-A0A9W7W9P3-F1
#
_cell.length_a   1.000
_cell.length_b   1.000
_cell.length_c   1.000
_cell.angle_alpha   90.00
_cell.angle_beta   90.00
_cell.angle_gamma   90.00
#
_symmetry.space_group_name_H-M   'P 1'
#
loop_
_entity.id
_entity.type
_entity.pdbx_description
1 polymer ?
#
loop_
_entity_poly.entity_id
_entity_poly.type
_entity_poly.pdbx_seq_one_letter_code
_entity_poly.pdbx_strand_id
1 'polypeptide(L)'
;MWMNPTTVPRARLQRCGVKTMSHLFFSALLHLIGCLLTAGALDISDVTLINPDPVVSSAISPSLLCVSSDWTTSGTSSLSLGHEPLDHEVHNLRAEPDRSRHAAAKVTWMSRNHTFGVFYCHVKNSNGSKIYTYKMLSEASFLPESLTVTVNEGEDVNISYTRKTDLPEDTVIFKNGIYEHSSVKEDNADMVHYSITNAQAEKHAGIYSIHYISGTPFSSAITRLIVRSCKAGLWGVNCTKTCPLCFNGGICHDGTGECLCPPGFKGATCEIDLRTGGRWVGPTGGLYLSSPCLSPPVLRTALPGSAPLAGAAE
;
A
#
# COMPACT_ATOMS: atom_id res chain seq x y z
N MET A 1 18.77 34.22 -52.51
CA MET A 1 17.90 34.04 -53.68
C MET A 1 17.47 32.56 -53.68
N TRP A 2 16.17 32.31 -53.48
CA TRP A 2 15.41 31.03 -53.55
C TRP A 2 15.46 29.99 -52.39
N MET A 3 14.32 29.97 -51.66
CA MET A 3 13.43 28.86 -51.21
C MET A 3 13.92 27.65 -50.35
N ASN A 4 13.15 27.42 -49.25
CA ASN A 4 12.90 26.23 -48.38
C ASN A 4 12.57 24.90 -49.14
N PRO A 5 12.31 23.69 -48.54
CA PRO A 5 12.21 23.23 -47.12
C PRO A 5 12.76 21.79 -46.74
N THR A 6 12.81 21.48 -45.43
CA THR A 6 12.56 20.18 -44.70
C THR A 6 13.39 18.87 -44.89
N THR A 7 13.69 18.23 -43.73
CA THR A 7 13.63 16.78 -43.35
C THR A 7 14.91 16.01 -42.91
N VAL A 8 14.87 15.57 -41.63
CA VAL A 8 15.17 14.23 -41.04
C VAL A 8 16.44 13.45 -41.47
N PRO A 9 17.31 13.04 -40.51
CA PRO A 9 18.10 11.83 -40.68
C PRO A 9 17.36 10.59 -40.16
N ARG A 10 16.99 9.70 -41.09
CA ARG A 10 16.64 8.28 -40.87
C ARG A 10 17.90 7.53 -40.45
N ALA A 11 17.88 6.87 -39.30
CA ALA A 11 18.86 5.83 -38.97
C ALA A 11 18.52 4.54 -39.72
N ARG A 12 19.55 3.92 -40.30
CA ARG A 12 19.49 2.70 -41.12
C ARG A 12 19.07 1.49 -40.28
N LEU A 13 18.09 0.74 -40.79
CA LEU A 13 17.89 -0.68 -40.48
C LEU A 13 19.10 -1.50 -40.96
N GLN A 14 19.63 -2.35 -40.10
CA GLN A 14 20.66 -3.34 -40.44
C GLN A 14 19.98 -4.64 -40.91
N ARG A 15 20.46 -5.17 -42.04
CA ARG A 15 19.95 -6.35 -42.75
C ARG A 15 19.98 -7.63 -41.91
N CYS A 16 18.86 -8.36 -41.91
CA CYS A 16 18.82 -9.79 -41.57
C CYS A 16 19.60 -10.60 -42.61
N GLY A 17 20.55 -11.40 -42.16
CA GLY A 17 21.20 -12.45 -42.96
C GLY A 17 20.37 -13.73 -42.93
N VAL A 18 20.07 -14.28 -44.11
CA VAL A 18 19.45 -15.60 -44.28
C VAL A 18 20.47 -16.67 -43.91
N LYS A 19 20.19 -17.48 -42.88
CA LYS A 19 20.84 -18.78 -42.67
C LYS A 19 19.80 -19.89 -42.80
N THR A 20 20.17 -20.83 -43.65
CA THR A 20 19.53 -22.07 -44.11
C THR A 20 18.71 -22.83 -43.07
N MET A 21 17.53 -23.27 -43.52
CA MET A 21 16.65 -24.27 -42.91
C MET A 21 17.39 -25.57 -42.60
N SER A 22 17.48 -25.95 -41.32
CA SER A 22 17.33 -27.33 -40.80
C SER A 22 17.75 -27.43 -39.33
N HIS A 23 17.23 -26.57 -38.43
CA HIS A 23 17.35 -26.77 -36.97
C HIS A 23 16.19 -26.16 -36.16
N LEU A 24 15.11 -25.75 -36.82
CA LEU A 24 14.03 -24.94 -36.23
C LEU A 24 13.01 -25.71 -35.35
N PHE A 25 13.16 -27.02 -35.15
CA PHE A 25 12.20 -27.78 -34.33
C PHE A 25 12.64 -28.01 -32.87
N PHE A 26 13.94 -27.93 -32.54
CA PHE A 26 14.41 -28.18 -31.16
C PHE A 26 14.60 -26.90 -30.32
N SER A 27 14.78 -25.73 -30.94
CA SER A 27 14.94 -24.45 -30.22
C SER A 27 13.62 -23.80 -29.80
N ALA A 28 12.52 -24.10 -30.50
CA ALA A 28 11.20 -23.54 -30.17
C ALA A 28 10.62 -24.17 -28.89
N LEU A 29 10.89 -25.46 -28.65
CA LEU A 29 10.43 -26.16 -27.45
C LEU A 29 11.18 -25.69 -26.19
N LEU A 30 12.48 -25.39 -26.29
CA LEU A 30 13.28 -24.90 -25.15
C LEU A 30 12.94 -23.43 -24.77
N HIS A 31 12.55 -22.59 -25.73
CA HIS A 31 12.05 -21.24 -25.45
C HIS A 31 10.61 -21.21 -24.96
N LEU A 32 9.74 -22.14 -25.40
CA LEU A 32 8.42 -22.31 -24.78
C LEU A 32 8.54 -22.82 -23.34
N ILE A 33 9.43 -23.78 -23.07
CA ILE A 33 9.68 -24.28 -21.70
C ILE A 33 10.36 -23.20 -20.82
N GLY A 34 11.25 -22.38 -21.40
CA GLY A 34 11.87 -21.24 -20.72
C GLY A 34 10.86 -20.16 -20.30
N CYS A 35 9.86 -19.86 -21.14
CA CYS A 35 8.76 -18.96 -20.77
C CYS A 35 7.77 -19.59 -19.78
N LEU A 36 7.59 -20.92 -19.80
CA LEU A 36 6.74 -21.64 -18.85
C LEU A 36 7.33 -21.72 -17.43
N LEU A 37 8.64 -21.50 -17.26
CA LEU A 37 9.30 -21.56 -15.94
C LEU A 37 9.63 -20.19 -15.32
N THR A 38 9.38 -19.07 -16.01
CA THR A 38 9.54 -17.73 -15.43
C THR A 38 8.30 -16.85 -15.54
N ALA A 39 7.14 -17.40 -15.86
CA ALA A 39 5.85 -16.72 -15.72
C ALA A 39 5.27 -16.91 -14.31
N GLY A 40 6.10 -16.68 -13.28
CA GLY A 40 5.60 -16.24 -11.99
C GLY A 40 5.39 -14.73 -12.08
N ALA A 41 4.42 -14.28 -12.89
CA ALA A 41 3.94 -12.93 -12.74
C ALA A 41 3.43 -12.83 -11.31
N LEU A 42 4.09 -12.02 -10.48
CA LEU A 42 3.57 -11.69 -9.16
C LEU A 42 2.15 -11.16 -9.39
N ASP A 43 1.18 -11.81 -8.75
CA ASP A 43 -0.24 -11.52 -8.85
C ASP A 43 -0.50 -10.17 -8.14
N ILE A 44 -0.07 -9.07 -8.76
CA ILE A 44 -0.22 -7.72 -8.23
C ILE A 44 -1.64 -7.28 -8.62
N SER A 45 -2.60 -7.60 -7.77
CA SER A 45 -3.96 -7.07 -7.90
C SER A 45 -4.01 -5.65 -7.36
N ASP A 46 -4.41 -4.69 -8.19
CA ASP A 46 -4.62 -3.30 -7.77
C ASP A 46 -5.99 -3.14 -7.13
N VAL A 47 -6.02 -3.34 -5.81
CA VAL A 47 -7.24 -3.26 -4.98
C VAL A 47 -7.18 -2.01 -4.12
N THR A 48 -8.28 -1.26 -4.08
CA THR A 48 -8.46 -0.09 -3.23
C THR A 48 -9.68 -0.28 -2.34
N LEU A 49 -9.49 -0.12 -1.03
CA LEU A 49 -10.58 -0.10 -0.04
C LEU A 49 -10.89 1.35 0.36
N ILE A 50 -12.12 1.78 0.10
CA ILE A 50 -12.62 3.12 0.34
C ILE A 50 -13.55 3.08 1.56
N ASN A 51 -13.15 3.82 2.60
CA ASN A 51 -13.91 4.03 3.81
C ASN A 51 -14.28 5.52 3.94
N PRO A 52 -15.48 5.93 3.47
CA PRO A 52 -15.88 7.35 3.48
C PRO A 52 -16.05 7.91 4.89
N ASP A 53 -16.48 7.08 5.85
CA ASP A 53 -16.86 7.50 7.19
C ASP A 53 -16.25 6.55 8.24
N PRO A 54 -14.98 6.71 8.63
CA PRO A 54 -14.34 5.84 9.62
C PRO A 54 -14.94 6.02 11.03
N VAL A 55 -15.59 7.16 11.30
CA VAL A 55 -16.35 7.42 12.53
C VAL A 55 -17.83 7.51 12.18
N VAL A 56 -18.62 6.55 12.64
CA VAL A 56 -20.03 6.38 12.32
C VAL A 56 -20.89 7.14 13.31
N SER A 57 -21.70 8.07 12.81
CA SER A 57 -22.73 8.77 13.57
C SER A 57 -24.13 8.35 13.12
N SER A 58 -25.17 8.72 13.87
CA SER A 58 -26.57 8.45 13.49
C SER A 58 -27.03 9.18 12.22
N ALA A 59 -26.26 10.15 11.73
CA ALA A 59 -26.66 11.03 10.63
C ALA A 59 -26.36 10.45 9.23
N ILE A 60 -25.53 9.41 9.13
CA ILE A 60 -25.04 8.90 7.84
C ILE A 60 -25.21 7.38 7.81
N SER A 61 -25.77 6.85 6.72
CA SER A 61 -25.76 5.41 6.45
C SER A 61 -24.35 4.97 6.09
N PRO A 62 -23.63 4.25 6.97
CA PRO A 62 -22.24 3.93 6.71
C PRO A 62 -22.13 2.96 5.54
N SER A 63 -21.07 3.13 4.76
CA SER A 63 -20.73 2.20 3.69
C SER A 63 -19.24 1.92 3.65
N LEU A 64 -18.88 0.80 3.03
CA LEU A 64 -17.53 0.43 2.64
C LEU A 64 -17.56 -0.02 1.20
N LEU A 65 -16.55 0.38 0.43
CA LEU A 65 -16.46 0.08 -0.98
C LEU A 65 -15.07 -0.47 -1.28
N CYS A 66 -15.02 -1.65 -1.89
CA CYS A 66 -13.79 -2.23 -2.41
C CYS A 66 -13.82 -2.22 -3.93
N VAL A 67 -12.74 -1.75 -4.55
CA VAL A 67 -12.63 -1.57 -6.00
C VAL A 67 -11.36 -2.23 -6.48
N SER A 68 -11.43 -2.95 -7.59
CA SER A 68 -10.26 -3.43 -8.33
C SER A 68 -10.13 -2.65 -9.64
N SER A 69 -8.90 -2.32 -10.04
CA SER A 69 -8.65 -1.71 -11.36
C SER A 69 -8.44 -2.76 -12.46
N ASP A 70 -8.35 -4.05 -12.13
CA ASP A 70 -8.10 -5.13 -13.07
C ASP A 70 -9.38 -5.55 -13.83
N TRP A 71 -9.40 -5.28 -15.14
CA TRP A 71 -10.54 -5.63 -16.03
C TRP A 71 -10.70 -7.15 -16.22
N THR A 72 -9.65 -7.94 -15.96
CA THR A 72 -9.69 -9.41 -15.97
C THR A 72 -10.51 -9.97 -14.80
N THR A 73 -10.62 -9.22 -13.70
CA THR A 73 -11.44 -9.55 -12.53
C THR A 73 -12.89 -9.09 -12.71
N SER A 74 -13.50 -9.44 -13.85
CA SER A 74 -14.86 -9.07 -14.20
C SER A 74 -15.89 -9.73 -13.24
N GLY A 75 -16.27 -9.05 -12.14
CA GLY A 75 -17.45 -9.37 -11.32
C GLY A 75 -17.23 -9.33 -9.80
N THR A 76 -18.29 -9.15 -9.01
CA THR A 76 -18.26 -9.24 -7.53
C THR A 76 -17.83 -10.60 -6.98
N SER A 77 -17.77 -11.61 -7.82
CA SER A 77 -17.22 -12.93 -7.51
C SER A 77 -15.69 -12.92 -7.38
N SER A 78 -14.99 -11.83 -7.73
CA SER A 78 -13.54 -11.69 -7.57
C SER A 78 -13.11 -10.96 -6.30
N LEU A 79 -13.99 -10.20 -5.63
CA LEU A 79 -13.66 -9.44 -4.41
C LEU A 79 -14.53 -9.86 -3.23
N SER A 80 -13.95 -9.89 -2.04
CA SER A 80 -14.67 -10.14 -0.78
C SER A 80 -14.36 -9.07 0.26
N LEU A 81 -15.43 -8.58 0.90
CA LEU A 81 -15.35 -7.81 2.13
C LEU A 81 -15.58 -8.76 3.31
N GLY A 82 -14.69 -8.69 4.30
CA GLY A 82 -14.74 -9.51 5.52
C GLY A 82 -14.67 -8.67 6.78
N HIS A 83 -15.04 -9.29 7.89
CA HIS A 83 -14.96 -8.74 9.25
C HIS A 83 -13.89 -9.52 9.99
N GLU A 84 -12.93 -8.82 10.60
CA GLU A 84 -12.00 -9.43 11.55
C GLU A 84 -12.52 -9.12 12.95
N PRO A 85 -13.04 -10.13 13.68
CA PRO A 85 -13.69 -9.90 14.95
C PRO A 85 -12.67 -9.38 15.98
N LEU A 86 -13.02 -8.30 16.69
CA LEU A 86 -12.29 -7.87 17.90
C LEU A 86 -12.76 -8.61 19.16
N ASP A 87 -13.82 -9.42 19.02
CA ASP A 87 -14.45 -10.29 20.02
C ASP A 87 -15.00 -11.55 19.31
N HIS A 88 -15.51 -12.56 20.02
CA HIS A 88 -15.92 -13.86 19.45
C HIS A 88 -17.16 -13.83 18.52
N GLU A 89 -17.80 -12.67 18.28
CA GLU A 89 -18.97 -12.59 17.40
C GLU A 89 -18.59 -12.41 15.91
N VAL A 90 -18.91 -13.42 15.11
CA VAL A 90 -18.72 -13.42 13.66
C VAL A 90 -20.02 -12.99 12.96
N HIS A 91 -20.01 -11.80 12.36
CA HIS A 91 -21.11 -11.35 11.50
C HIS A 91 -20.74 -11.53 10.02
N ASN A 92 -21.61 -12.22 9.28
CA ASN A 92 -21.47 -12.36 7.83
C ASN A 92 -21.83 -11.05 7.12
N LEU A 93 -20.85 -10.40 6.51
CA LEU A 93 -21.07 -9.21 5.70
C LEU A 93 -21.65 -9.59 4.34
N ARG A 94 -22.81 -9.01 4.01
CA ARG A 94 -23.41 -9.12 2.69
C ARG A 94 -22.90 -8.00 1.79
N ALA A 95 -21.88 -8.30 0.99
CA ALA A 95 -21.37 -7.39 -0.03
C ALA A 95 -22.19 -7.50 -1.32
N GLU A 96 -22.59 -6.36 -1.88
CA GLU A 96 -23.36 -6.24 -3.11
C GLU A 96 -22.53 -5.60 -4.24
N PRO A 97 -22.81 -5.90 -5.52
CA PRO A 97 -22.15 -5.24 -6.65
C PRO A 97 -22.48 -3.76 -6.71
N ASP A 98 -21.45 -2.92 -6.77
CA ASP A 98 -21.61 -1.51 -7.06
C ASP A 98 -21.71 -1.31 -8.58
N ARG A 99 -22.86 -0.82 -9.06
CA ARG A 99 -23.09 -0.58 -10.49
C ARG A 99 -22.39 0.66 -11.01
N SER A 100 -21.89 1.53 -10.13
CA SER A 100 -21.24 2.78 -10.53
C SER A 100 -19.78 2.60 -10.97
N ARG A 101 -19.17 1.44 -10.67
CA ARG A 101 -17.76 1.13 -10.97
C ARG A 101 -17.65 -0.27 -11.55
N HIS A 102 -16.71 -0.45 -12.48
CA HIS A 102 -16.34 -1.78 -12.95
C HIS A 102 -15.58 -2.51 -11.83
N ALA A 103 -15.85 -3.79 -11.62
CA ALA A 103 -15.18 -4.65 -10.62
C ALA A 103 -15.14 -4.08 -9.19
N ALA A 104 -16.31 -3.77 -8.62
CA ALA A 104 -16.43 -3.24 -7.25
C ALA A 104 -17.47 -3.99 -6.39
N ALA A 105 -17.18 -4.10 -5.11
CA ALA A 105 -18.04 -4.68 -4.08
C ALA A 105 -18.31 -3.64 -2.98
N LYS A 106 -19.58 -3.45 -2.61
CA LYS A 106 -20.01 -2.47 -1.63
C LYS A 106 -20.80 -3.13 -0.51
N VAL A 107 -20.55 -2.71 0.72
CA VAL A 107 -21.41 -3.01 1.87
C VAL A 107 -22.07 -1.72 2.32
N THR A 108 -23.38 -1.78 2.53
CA THR A 108 -24.16 -0.73 3.18
C THR A 108 -24.85 -1.35 4.38
N TRP A 109 -24.64 -0.78 5.56
CA TRP A 109 -25.29 -1.30 6.77
C TRP A 109 -26.68 -0.69 6.94
N MET A 110 -27.61 -1.53 7.38
CA MET A 110 -28.97 -1.13 7.75
C MET A 110 -29.10 -0.79 9.25
N SER A 111 -28.14 -1.20 10.09
CA SER A 111 -28.16 -1.00 11.54
C SER A 111 -26.77 -0.67 12.09
N ARG A 112 -26.71 0.18 13.12
CA ARG A 112 -25.48 0.64 13.80
C ARG A 112 -24.76 -0.47 14.59
N ASN A 113 -25.45 -1.52 15.03
CA ASN A 113 -24.82 -2.53 15.89
C ASN A 113 -23.76 -3.37 15.18
N HIS A 114 -23.84 -3.52 13.85
CA HIS A 114 -22.88 -4.31 13.08
C HIS A 114 -21.85 -3.44 12.33
N THR A 115 -21.84 -2.12 12.58
CA THR A 115 -20.94 -1.19 11.88
C THR A 115 -19.62 -1.01 12.57
N PHE A 116 -19.53 -1.29 13.87
CA PHE A 116 -18.28 -1.21 14.62
C PHE A 116 -17.38 -2.42 14.30
N GLY A 117 -16.08 -2.17 14.11
CA GLY A 117 -15.10 -3.25 14.02
C GLY A 117 -14.04 -3.04 12.94
N VAL A 118 -13.33 -4.13 12.65
CA VAL A 118 -12.26 -4.19 11.64
C VAL A 118 -12.79 -4.88 10.40
N PHE A 119 -12.61 -4.22 9.27
CA PHE A 119 -13.05 -4.71 7.98
C PHE A 119 -11.87 -4.87 7.05
N TYR A 120 -11.95 -5.83 6.15
CA TYR A 120 -10.92 -6.00 5.14
C TYR A 120 -11.50 -6.31 3.78
N CYS A 121 -10.77 -5.92 2.73
CA CYS A 121 -11.01 -6.38 1.38
C CYS A 121 -9.86 -7.27 0.90
N HIS A 122 -10.19 -8.29 0.12
CA HIS A 122 -9.21 -9.13 -0.58
C HIS A 122 -9.79 -9.67 -1.88
N VAL A 123 -8.90 -10.13 -2.76
CA VAL A 123 -9.27 -10.83 -3.99
C VAL A 123 -9.57 -12.29 -3.67
N LYS A 124 -10.76 -12.76 -4.05
CA LYS A 124 -11.21 -14.14 -3.93
C LYS A 124 -10.30 -15.07 -4.73
N ASN A 125 -10.01 -16.25 -4.18
CA ASN A 125 -9.17 -17.29 -4.78
C ASN A 125 -7.70 -16.90 -5.02
N SER A 126 -7.26 -15.74 -4.52
CA SER A 126 -5.85 -15.42 -4.41
C SER A 126 -5.39 -15.70 -2.97
N ASN A 127 -4.12 -16.11 -2.79
CA ASN A 127 -3.43 -15.97 -1.50
C ASN A 127 -3.05 -14.49 -1.24
N GLY A 128 -3.73 -13.55 -1.89
CA GLY A 128 -3.40 -12.13 -1.94
C GLY A 128 -3.61 -11.42 -0.61
N SER A 129 -2.85 -10.34 -0.45
CA SER A 129 -2.84 -9.51 0.75
C SER A 129 -4.21 -8.88 1.03
N LYS A 130 -4.63 -8.93 2.30
CA LYS A 130 -5.83 -8.24 2.79
C LYS A 130 -5.56 -6.76 3.00
N ILE A 131 -6.47 -5.89 2.55
CA ILE A 131 -6.45 -4.45 2.80
C ILE A 131 -7.44 -4.15 3.92
N TYR A 132 -6.96 -3.55 5.01
CA TYR A 132 -7.72 -3.34 6.23
C TYR A 132 -8.28 -1.92 6.35
N THR A 133 -9.43 -1.77 7.01
CA THR A 133 -10.02 -0.51 7.44
C THR A 133 -10.85 -0.71 8.71
N TYR A 134 -11.26 0.39 9.35
CA TYR A 134 -11.94 0.34 10.65
C TYR A 134 -13.13 1.27 10.66
N LYS A 135 -14.14 0.91 11.43
CA LYS A 135 -15.29 1.75 11.71
C LYS A 135 -15.45 1.82 13.22
N MET A 136 -15.42 3.04 13.74
CA MET A 136 -15.65 3.34 15.15
C MET A 136 -16.98 4.07 15.30
N LEU A 137 -17.63 3.94 16.45
CA LEU A 137 -18.81 4.73 16.74
C LEU A 137 -18.40 6.15 17.14
N SER A 138 -19.21 7.14 16.78
CA SER A 138 -19.01 8.53 17.19
C SER A 138 -19.06 8.72 18.71
N GLU A 139 -19.70 7.79 19.41
CA GLU A 139 -19.85 7.67 20.84
C GLU A 139 -18.60 7.08 21.53
N ALA A 140 -17.57 6.69 20.76
CA ALA A 140 -16.31 6.23 21.33
C ALA A 140 -15.71 7.26 22.29
N SER A 141 -15.15 6.78 23.40
CA SER A 141 -14.62 7.65 24.46
C SER A 141 -13.27 8.27 24.12
N PHE A 142 -12.62 7.76 23.08
CA PHE A 142 -11.31 8.17 22.60
C PHE A 142 -11.37 8.40 21.09
N LEU A 143 -10.45 9.22 20.59
CA LEU A 143 -10.21 9.42 19.17
C LEU A 143 -8.73 9.15 18.87
N PRO A 144 -8.40 8.31 17.88
CA PRO A 144 -7.01 8.06 17.52
C PRO A 144 -6.42 9.25 16.76
N GLU A 145 -5.20 9.65 17.08
CA GLU A 145 -4.45 10.67 16.31
C GLU A 145 -4.19 10.20 14.88
N SER A 146 -4.09 8.89 14.67
CA SER A 146 -3.95 8.27 13.36
C SER A 146 -4.65 6.92 13.31
N LEU A 147 -5.40 6.67 12.24
CA LEU A 147 -6.08 5.37 12.03
C LEU A 147 -5.09 4.25 11.73
N THR A 148 -3.97 4.60 11.10
CA THR A 148 -2.88 3.68 10.77
C THR A 148 -1.56 4.36 11.09
N VAL A 149 -0.69 3.65 11.81
CA VAL A 149 0.68 4.06 12.12
C VAL A 149 1.61 3.05 11.45
N THR A 150 2.61 3.52 10.70
CA THR A 150 3.57 2.66 10.01
C THR A 150 4.98 2.97 10.49
N VAL A 151 5.70 1.94 10.94
CA VAL A 151 7.09 2.03 11.37
C VAL A 151 7.92 0.89 10.81
N ASN A 152 9.24 1.02 10.89
CA ASN A 152 10.18 -0.02 10.51
C ASN A 152 10.58 -0.88 11.71
N GLU A 153 11.08 -2.08 11.43
CA GLU A 153 11.63 -2.92 12.48
C GLU A 153 12.78 -2.21 13.22
N GLY A 154 12.72 -2.23 14.54
CA GLY A 154 13.68 -1.61 15.44
C GLY A 154 13.46 -0.13 15.75
N GLU A 155 12.43 0.50 15.19
CA GLU A 155 12.07 1.87 15.54
C GLU A 155 11.19 1.93 16.79
N ASP A 156 11.26 3.04 17.51
CA ASP A 156 10.35 3.33 18.62
C ASP A 156 9.09 4.02 18.09
N VAL A 157 7.93 3.66 18.63
CA VAL A 157 6.63 4.20 18.19
C VAL A 157 5.74 4.53 19.38
N ASN A 158 4.99 5.64 19.26
CA ASN A 158 4.01 6.04 20.26
C ASN A 158 2.61 6.09 19.65
N ILE A 159 1.74 5.16 20.04
CA ILE A 159 0.33 5.15 19.65
C ILE A 159 -0.42 6.08 20.60
N SER A 160 -1.06 7.10 20.05
CA SER A 160 -1.65 8.18 20.84
C SER A 160 -3.14 8.33 20.59
N TYR A 161 -3.88 8.56 21.67
CA TYR A 161 -5.33 8.72 21.65
C TYR A 161 -5.73 9.97 22.43
N THR A 162 -6.59 10.78 21.84
CA THR A 162 -7.17 11.96 22.45
C THR A 162 -8.46 11.57 23.17
N ARG A 163 -8.59 11.94 24.43
CA ARG A 163 -9.73 11.62 25.29
C ARG A 163 -10.90 12.53 24.90
N LYS A 164 -12.02 11.93 24.47
CA LYS A 164 -13.23 12.68 24.09
C LYS A 164 -14.16 12.89 25.27
N THR A 165 -14.31 11.85 26.09
CA THR A 165 -15.11 11.87 27.31
C THR A 165 -14.17 11.70 28.48
N ASP A 166 -14.18 12.62 29.42
CA ASP A 166 -13.32 12.55 30.60
C ASP A 166 -14.03 11.80 31.73
N LEU A 167 -13.59 10.57 32.00
CA LEU A 167 -14.08 9.75 33.11
C LEU A 167 -12.94 9.54 34.12
N PRO A 168 -13.24 9.53 35.43
CA PRO A 168 -12.28 9.27 36.49
C PRO A 168 -11.98 7.77 36.60
N GLU A 169 -11.65 7.15 35.47
CA GLU A 169 -11.46 5.71 35.31
C GLU A 169 -10.18 5.41 34.55
N ASP A 170 -9.57 4.27 34.89
CA ASP A 170 -8.41 3.76 34.18
C ASP A 170 -8.77 3.34 32.75
N THR A 171 -7.77 3.44 31.89
CA THR A 171 -7.91 3.11 30.47
C THR A 171 -7.24 1.78 30.18
N VAL A 172 -7.87 0.99 29.33
CA VAL A 172 -7.38 -0.35 28.97
C VAL A 172 -7.12 -0.40 27.47
N ILE A 173 -5.96 -0.93 27.11
CA ILE A 173 -5.48 -1.10 25.75
C ILE A 173 -5.44 -2.60 25.42
N PHE A 174 -6.05 -2.94 24.29
CA PHE A 174 -6.08 -4.30 23.76
C PHE A 174 -5.33 -4.35 22.43
N LYS A 175 -4.62 -5.45 22.17
CA LYS A 175 -4.00 -5.79 20.90
C LYS A 175 -4.67 -7.04 20.34
N ASN A 176 -5.28 -6.92 19.16
CA ASN A 176 -6.02 -8.00 18.51
C ASN A 176 -7.08 -8.64 19.43
N GLY A 177 -7.77 -7.82 20.24
CA GLY A 177 -8.78 -8.26 21.21
C GLY A 177 -8.22 -8.83 22.52
N ILE A 178 -6.90 -8.94 22.65
CA ILE A 178 -6.23 -9.45 23.87
C ILE A 178 -5.74 -8.26 24.69
N TYR A 179 -5.92 -8.31 26.02
CA TYR A 179 -5.40 -7.28 26.92
C TYR A 179 -3.88 -7.13 26.75
N GLU A 180 -3.41 -5.90 26.58
CA GLU A 180 -1.98 -5.59 26.42
C GLU A 180 -1.47 -4.71 27.56
N HIS A 181 -2.19 -3.64 27.89
CA HIS A 181 -1.75 -2.64 28.88
C HIS A 181 -2.92 -1.89 29.51
N SER A 182 -2.72 -1.32 30.69
CA SER A 182 -3.64 -0.37 31.30
C SER A 182 -2.89 0.88 31.75
N SER A 183 -3.40 2.05 31.38
CA SER A 183 -2.86 3.33 31.82
C SER A 183 -3.76 3.94 32.88
N VAL A 184 -3.14 4.31 34.01
CA VAL A 184 -3.80 5.01 35.12
C VAL A 184 -4.27 6.38 34.63
N LYS A 185 -5.43 6.83 35.09
CA LYS A 185 -5.90 8.19 34.82
C LYS A 185 -4.99 9.20 35.52
N GLU A 186 -4.34 10.05 34.73
CA GLU A 186 -3.58 11.21 35.21
C GLU A 186 -4.44 12.47 35.13
N ASP A 187 -4.51 13.23 36.22
CA ASP A 187 -5.49 14.32 36.43
C ASP A 187 -5.43 15.44 35.36
N ASN A 188 -4.30 15.58 34.65
CA ASN A 188 -4.09 16.64 33.66
C ASN A 188 -3.74 16.12 32.25
N ALA A 189 -3.94 14.83 31.98
CA ALA A 189 -3.62 14.24 30.68
C ALA A 189 -4.87 14.07 29.79
N ASP A 190 -5.00 14.96 28.81
CA ASP A 190 -6.02 14.89 27.74
C ASP A 190 -5.72 13.76 26.74
N MET A 191 -4.47 13.29 26.71
CA MET A 191 -4.01 12.25 25.80
C MET A 191 -3.55 11.01 26.56
N VAL A 192 -3.76 9.85 25.95
CA VAL A 192 -3.18 8.57 26.37
C VAL A 192 -2.14 8.16 25.35
N HIS A 193 -0.93 7.86 25.84
CA HIS A 193 0.21 7.46 25.03
C HIS A 193 0.60 6.03 25.34
N TYR A 194 0.76 5.21 24.31
CA TYR A 194 1.28 3.85 24.42
C TYR A 194 2.54 3.72 23.59
N SER A 195 3.68 3.68 24.27
CA SER A 195 5.01 3.64 23.66
C SER A 195 5.52 2.20 23.55
N ILE A 196 5.93 1.82 22.34
CA ILE A 196 6.59 0.56 22.02
C ILE A 196 8.01 0.90 21.64
N THR A 197 8.98 0.31 22.34
CA THR A 197 10.40 0.44 22.00
C THR A 197 10.87 -0.74 21.16
N ASN A 198 11.79 -0.49 20.22
CA ASN A 198 12.37 -1.49 19.34
C ASN A 198 11.26 -2.36 18.67
N ALA A 199 10.43 -1.74 17.84
CA ALA A 199 9.26 -2.38 17.22
C ALA A 199 9.64 -3.65 16.42
N GLN A 200 8.74 -4.64 16.42
CA GLN A 200 8.98 -5.97 15.85
C GLN A 200 7.72 -6.41 15.10
N ALA A 201 7.88 -6.85 13.85
CA ALA A 201 6.77 -7.18 12.98
C ALA A 201 5.84 -8.25 13.57
N GLU A 202 6.40 -9.35 14.05
CA GLU A 202 5.62 -10.48 14.54
C GLU A 202 4.98 -10.26 15.92
N LYS A 203 5.56 -9.36 16.73
CA LYS A 203 5.15 -9.16 18.14
C LYS A 203 4.23 -7.96 18.34
N HIS A 204 4.50 -6.87 17.62
CA HIS A 204 3.90 -5.57 17.88
C HIS A 204 2.91 -5.14 16.79
N ALA A 205 3.02 -5.60 15.54
CA ALA A 205 2.05 -5.25 14.51
C ALA A 205 0.67 -5.83 14.84
N GLY A 206 -0.38 -5.07 14.54
CA GLY A 206 -1.74 -5.51 14.85
C GLY A 206 -2.72 -4.35 15.00
N ILE A 207 -3.90 -4.69 15.49
CA ILE A 207 -4.97 -3.75 15.79
C ILE A 207 -4.94 -3.43 17.28
N TYR A 208 -4.81 -2.15 17.60
CA TYR A 208 -4.87 -1.64 18.95
C TYR A 208 -6.22 -0.98 19.18
N SER A 209 -6.89 -1.33 20.27
CA SER A 209 -8.11 -0.67 20.70
C SER A 209 -8.01 -0.18 22.14
N ILE A 210 -8.68 0.93 22.44
CA ILE A 210 -8.68 1.56 23.76
C ILE A 210 -10.10 1.95 24.18
N HIS A 211 -10.44 1.62 25.41
CA HIS A 211 -11.65 2.09 26.09
C HIS A 211 -11.39 2.23 27.60
N TYR A 212 -12.34 2.83 28.32
CA TYR A 212 -12.35 2.84 29.78
C TYR A 212 -12.64 1.45 30.33
N ILE A 213 -12.19 1.15 31.55
CA ILE A 213 -12.42 -0.16 32.18
C ILE A 213 -13.91 -0.53 32.32
N SER A 214 -14.81 0.45 32.53
CA SER A 214 -16.26 0.23 32.55
C SER A 214 -16.90 0.18 31.16
N GLY A 215 -16.13 0.49 30.12
CA GLY A 215 -16.59 0.58 28.74
C GLY A 215 -16.91 -0.77 28.10
N THR A 216 -17.54 -0.71 26.94
CA THR A 216 -17.77 -1.89 26.10
C THR A 216 -16.84 -1.83 24.87
N PRO A 217 -16.60 -2.97 24.17
CA PRO A 217 -15.81 -2.96 22.94
C PRO A 217 -16.29 -1.92 21.92
N PHE A 218 -17.61 -1.74 21.79
CA PHE A 218 -18.23 -0.76 20.88
C PHE A 218 -17.89 0.71 21.18
N SER A 219 -17.47 1.02 22.41
CA SER A 219 -17.02 2.35 22.82
C SER A 219 -15.53 2.61 22.58
N SER A 220 -14.84 1.66 21.94
CA SER A 220 -13.39 1.72 21.73
C SER A 220 -13.01 2.60 20.55
N ALA A 221 -11.87 3.27 20.68
CA ALA A 221 -11.12 3.74 19.52
C ALA A 221 -10.24 2.61 18.97
N ILE A 222 -9.93 2.65 17.67
CA ILE A 222 -9.15 1.64 16.96
C ILE A 222 -8.03 2.32 16.15
N THR A 223 -6.82 1.78 16.26
CA THR A 223 -5.65 2.16 15.46
C THR A 223 -4.95 0.89 14.99
N ARG A 224 -4.51 0.83 13.74
CA ARG A 224 -3.62 -0.25 13.26
C ARG A 224 -2.18 0.17 13.30
N LEU A 225 -1.34 -0.64 13.94
CA LEU A 225 0.10 -0.54 13.85
C LEU A 225 0.60 -1.50 12.76
N ILE A 226 1.29 -0.94 11.77
CA ILE A 226 2.04 -1.66 10.75
C ILE A 226 3.51 -1.55 11.09
N VAL A 227 4.17 -2.68 11.26
CA VAL A 227 5.63 -2.75 11.41
C VAL A 227 6.16 -3.47 10.18
N ARG A 228 6.96 -2.77 9.37
CA ARG A 228 7.66 -3.38 8.22
C ARG A 228 8.71 -4.35 8.74
N SER A 229 8.85 -5.52 8.12
CA SER A 229 9.79 -6.57 8.52
C SER A 229 11.26 -6.25 8.23
N CYS A 230 11.54 -5.03 7.76
CA CYS A 230 12.87 -4.55 7.49
C CYS A 230 13.06 -3.16 8.10
N LYS A 231 14.31 -2.85 8.43
CA LYS A 231 14.74 -1.50 8.81
C LYS A 231 14.49 -0.50 7.68
N ALA A 232 14.43 0.78 8.04
CA ALA A 232 14.27 1.87 7.09
C ALA A 232 15.27 1.76 5.93
N GLY A 233 14.77 1.90 4.70
CA GLY A 233 15.58 1.84 3.48
C GLY A 233 15.96 0.44 3.00
N LEU A 234 15.50 -0.64 3.64
CA LEU A 234 15.80 -2.02 3.25
C LEU A 234 14.54 -2.82 2.89
N TRP A 235 14.73 -3.87 2.08
CA TRP A 235 13.70 -4.83 1.66
C TRP A 235 14.31 -6.19 1.28
N GLY A 236 13.44 -7.17 1.03
CA GLY A 236 13.72 -8.56 0.69
C GLY A 236 13.65 -9.48 1.91
N VAL A 237 13.63 -10.79 1.66
CA VAL A 237 13.51 -11.84 2.69
C VAL A 237 14.51 -11.70 3.85
N ASN A 238 15.71 -11.17 3.57
CA ASN A 238 16.76 -10.95 4.56
C ASN A 238 17.13 -9.46 4.73
N CYS A 239 16.29 -8.55 4.23
CA CYS A 239 16.52 -7.10 4.29
C CYS A 239 17.89 -6.65 3.72
N THR A 240 18.44 -7.37 2.74
CA THR A 240 19.76 -7.08 2.16
C THR A 240 19.69 -6.14 0.97
N LYS A 241 18.51 -5.92 0.41
CA LYS A 241 18.32 -5.06 -0.76
C LYS A 241 17.93 -3.65 -0.31
N THR A 242 18.47 -2.65 -0.97
CA THR A 242 18.14 -1.25 -0.70
C THR A 242 16.85 -0.86 -1.41
N CYS A 243 15.98 -0.17 -0.70
CA CYS A 243 14.74 0.37 -1.25
C CYS A 243 15.03 1.45 -2.30
N PRO A 244 14.25 1.51 -3.40
CA PRO A 244 14.26 2.70 -4.24
C PRO A 244 13.76 3.91 -3.45
N LEU A 245 14.14 5.10 -3.91
CA LEU A 245 13.60 6.35 -3.36
C LEU A 245 12.14 6.50 -3.83
N CYS A 246 11.20 6.44 -2.89
CA CYS A 246 9.79 6.70 -3.16
C CYS A 246 9.47 8.17 -2.88
N PHE A 247 8.98 8.89 -3.89
CA PHE A 247 8.58 10.30 -3.79
C PHE A 247 7.16 10.46 -3.23
N ASN A 248 6.80 11.70 -2.91
CA ASN A 248 5.43 12.11 -2.56
C ASN A 248 4.80 11.32 -1.40
N GLY A 249 5.62 10.85 -0.45
CA GLY A 249 5.16 10.05 0.69
C GLY A 249 4.89 8.58 0.36
N GLY A 250 5.39 8.08 -0.77
CA GLY A 250 5.37 6.66 -1.09
C GLY A 250 6.19 5.82 -0.11
N ILE A 251 5.75 4.59 0.13
CA ILE A 251 6.39 3.66 1.07
C ILE A 251 6.93 2.46 0.30
N CYS A 252 8.20 2.12 0.50
CA CYS A 252 8.79 0.92 -0.08
C CYS A 252 8.17 -0.34 0.54
N HIS A 253 7.72 -1.28 -0.28
CA HIS A 253 7.27 -2.59 0.19
C HIS A 253 8.47 -3.42 0.61
N ASP A 254 8.46 -3.95 1.83
CA ASP A 254 9.55 -4.74 2.42
C ASP A 254 9.73 -6.12 1.75
N GLY A 255 8.67 -6.78 1.30
CA GLY A 255 8.75 -8.01 0.50
C GLY A 255 9.25 -7.81 -0.94
N THR A 256 8.68 -6.87 -1.70
CA THR A 256 8.89 -6.75 -3.15
C THR A 256 9.87 -5.65 -3.57
N GLY A 257 10.11 -4.65 -2.73
CA GLY A 257 10.95 -3.49 -3.05
C GLY A 257 10.28 -2.43 -3.92
N GLU A 258 9.00 -2.60 -4.24
CA GLU A 258 8.24 -1.63 -5.04
C GLU A 258 7.70 -0.49 -4.17
N CYS A 259 7.50 0.70 -4.74
CA CYS A 259 6.90 1.81 -4.02
C CYS A 259 5.37 1.72 -4.03
N LEU A 260 4.76 1.69 -2.85
CA LEU A 260 3.34 1.86 -2.63
C LEU A 260 3.01 3.36 -2.65
N CYS A 261 2.31 3.81 -3.69
CA CYS A 261 2.02 5.22 -3.89
C CYS A 261 0.75 5.67 -3.16
N PRO A 262 0.76 6.86 -2.54
CA PRO A 262 -0.45 7.41 -1.95
C PRO A 262 -1.46 7.81 -3.04
N PRO A 263 -2.77 7.89 -2.70
CA PRO A 263 -3.80 8.24 -3.64
C PRO A 263 -3.54 9.56 -4.37
N GLY A 264 -3.60 9.53 -5.71
CA GLY A 264 -3.28 10.67 -6.56
C GLY A 264 -1.87 10.66 -7.14
N PHE A 265 -1.01 9.73 -6.71
CA PHE A 265 0.32 9.54 -7.29
C PHE A 265 0.46 8.15 -7.94
N LYS A 266 1.35 8.04 -8.94
CA LYS A 266 1.71 6.76 -9.58
C LYS A 266 3.19 6.75 -9.99
N GLY A 267 3.62 5.68 -10.67
CA GLY A 267 4.99 5.51 -11.16
C GLY A 267 5.78 4.55 -10.28
N ALA A 268 6.91 4.07 -10.80
CA ALA A 268 7.74 3.11 -10.07
C ALA A 268 8.30 3.68 -8.76
N THR A 269 8.41 5.01 -8.68
CA THR A 269 8.88 5.75 -7.50
C THR A 269 7.86 6.77 -7.00
N CYS A 270 6.59 6.68 -7.38
CA CYS A 270 5.53 7.62 -6.98
C CYS A 270 5.78 9.09 -7.38
N GLU A 271 6.58 9.31 -8.41
CA GLU A 271 7.01 10.63 -8.90
C GLU A 271 5.92 11.38 -9.67
N ILE A 272 4.86 10.67 -10.06
CA ILE A 272 3.84 11.14 -10.98
C ILE A 272 2.65 11.70 -10.20
N ASP A 273 2.33 12.98 -10.35
CA ASP A 273 1.07 13.55 -9.85
C ASP A 273 -0.05 13.43 -10.91
N LEU A 274 -1.11 12.71 -10.57
CA LEU A 274 -2.27 12.52 -11.44
C LEU A 274 -3.18 13.75 -11.50
N ARG A 275 -3.18 14.61 -10.48
CA ARG A 275 -4.01 15.82 -10.44
C ARG A 275 -3.55 16.87 -11.44
N THR A 276 -2.25 16.89 -11.74
CA THR A 276 -1.64 17.79 -12.73
C THR A 276 -1.60 17.20 -14.14
N GLY A 277 -2.33 16.10 -14.39
CA GLY A 277 -2.37 15.44 -15.70
C GLY A 277 -1.17 14.53 -15.99
N GLY A 278 -0.50 14.01 -14.95
CA GLY A 278 0.63 13.09 -15.12
C GLY A 278 1.95 13.78 -15.47
N ARG A 279 2.18 14.98 -14.92
CA ARG A 279 3.39 15.76 -15.12
C ARG A 279 4.36 15.53 -13.97
N TRP A 280 5.65 15.35 -14.26
CA TRP A 280 6.69 15.22 -13.24
C TRP A 280 7.89 16.13 -13.52
N VAL A 281 8.50 16.62 -12.44
CA VAL A 281 9.65 17.52 -12.48
C VAL A 281 10.92 16.70 -12.39
N GLY A 282 11.72 16.68 -13.46
CA GLY A 282 13.00 15.98 -13.48
C GLY A 282 14.04 16.67 -12.58
N PRO A 283 15.15 15.99 -12.25
CA PRO A 283 16.24 16.54 -11.42
C PRO A 283 16.90 17.80 -12.00
N THR A 284 16.65 18.13 -13.27
CA THR A 284 17.10 19.36 -13.95
C THR A 284 16.04 20.48 -13.98
N GLY A 285 14.92 20.33 -13.27
CA GLY A 285 13.83 21.32 -13.23
C GLY A 285 12.92 21.36 -14.47
N GLY A 286 13.12 20.43 -15.42
CA GLY A 286 12.26 20.29 -16.60
C GLY A 286 10.93 19.61 -16.27
N LEU A 287 9.83 20.11 -16.85
CA LEU A 287 8.50 19.51 -16.76
C LEU A 287 8.30 18.49 -17.89
N TYR A 288 8.20 17.21 -17.55
CA TYR A 288 8.00 16.12 -18.51
C TYR A 288 6.57 15.58 -18.42
N LEU A 289 5.96 15.26 -19.56
CA LEU A 289 4.69 14.53 -19.63
C LEU A 289 4.98 13.03 -19.68
N SER A 290 4.17 12.25 -18.96
CA SER A 290 4.11 10.81 -19.14
C SER A 290 3.48 10.47 -20.49
N SER A 291 4.28 10.01 -21.45
CA SER A 291 3.72 9.16 -22.50
C SER A 291 3.38 7.79 -21.87
N PRO A 292 2.19 7.21 -22.13
CA PRO A 292 1.92 5.85 -21.70
C PRO A 292 2.84 4.92 -22.50
N CYS A 293 3.49 3.98 -21.81
CA CYS A 293 4.40 2.98 -22.36
C CYS A 293 5.76 3.52 -22.83
N LEU A 294 6.71 3.68 -21.91
CA LEU A 294 8.11 3.27 -22.11
C LEU A 294 8.71 2.97 -20.75
N SER A 295 9.30 1.79 -20.62
CA SER A 295 10.08 1.32 -19.47
C SER A 295 11.08 2.39 -19.01
N PRO A 296 11.46 2.43 -17.71
CA PRO A 296 12.37 3.47 -17.23
C PRO A 296 13.74 3.36 -17.91
N PRO A 297 14.42 4.48 -18.20
CA PRO A 297 15.79 4.45 -18.64
C PRO A 297 16.66 3.93 -17.48
N VAL A 298 17.41 2.87 -17.73
CA VAL A 298 18.47 2.42 -16.82
C VAL A 298 19.46 3.55 -16.66
N LEU A 299 19.52 4.15 -15.47
CA LEU A 299 20.54 5.12 -15.11
C LEU A 299 21.88 4.37 -15.05
N ARG A 300 22.69 4.43 -16.11
CA ARG A 300 24.09 4.01 -16.04
C ARG A 300 24.82 4.98 -15.13
N THR A 301 25.17 4.52 -13.94
CA THR A 301 26.17 5.15 -13.08
C THR A 301 27.49 5.22 -13.84
N ALA A 302 27.95 6.43 -14.15
CA ALA A 302 29.34 6.67 -14.51
C ALA A 302 30.17 6.53 -13.23
N LEU A 303 30.96 5.46 -13.13
CA LEU A 303 32.03 5.35 -12.14
C LEU A 303 33.15 6.35 -12.47
N PRO A 304 33.77 7.01 -11.47
CA PRO A 304 34.95 7.82 -11.69
C PRO A 304 36.22 6.95 -11.61
N GLY A 305 37.17 7.20 -12.53
CA GLY A 305 38.59 6.88 -12.31
C GLY A 305 39.26 5.95 -13.33
N SER A 306 40.05 6.53 -14.24
CA SER A 306 41.46 6.14 -14.44
C SER A 306 42.15 7.18 -15.33
N ALA A 307 43.33 7.60 -14.88
CA ALA A 307 44.16 8.66 -15.44
C ALA A 307 44.77 8.31 -16.82
N PRO A 308 45.19 9.30 -17.63
CA PRO A 308 45.94 9.05 -18.86
C PRO A 308 47.41 8.71 -18.55
N LEU A 309 47.90 7.61 -19.13
CA LEU A 309 49.33 7.30 -19.22
C LEU A 309 49.97 8.16 -20.32
N ALA A 310 51.00 8.89 -19.93
CA ALA A 310 51.96 9.53 -20.83
C ALA A 310 52.88 8.48 -21.48
N GLY A 311 53.31 8.74 -22.70
CA GLY A 311 54.36 7.95 -23.36
C GLY A 311 54.56 8.34 -24.83
N ALA A 312 55.42 9.33 -25.06
CA ALA A 312 56.03 9.62 -26.35
C ALA A 312 57.52 9.28 -26.27
N ALA A 313 57.96 8.36 -27.12
CA ALA A 313 59.31 8.04 -27.61
C ALA A 313 59.10 6.81 -28.54
N GLU A 314 59.51 6.73 -29.79
CA GLU A 314 60.48 7.45 -30.64
C GLU A 314 59.85 7.99 -31.93
#